data_AF-A0AAN4NN30-F1
#
_entry.id   AF-A0AAN4NN30-F1
#
_cell.length_a   1.000
_cell.length_b   1.000
_cell.length_c   1.000
_cell.angle_alpha   90.00
_cell.angle_beta   90.00
_cell.angle_gamma   90.00
#
_symmetry.space_group_name_H-M   'P 1'
#
loop_
_entity.id
_entity.type
_entity.pdbx_description
1 polymer ?
#
loop_
_entity_poly.entity_id
_entity_poly.type
_entity_poly.pdbx_seq_one_letter_code
_entity_poly.pdbx_strand_id
1 'polypeptide(L)'
;MNFGSRSEKVSRRIAQMEADLNRLQKESDTLTGRVYDPAVQRPLRQTRTRKPFPESLPRDEKRLLPAAPCCPNCGGSLSYLGEDTAEQLELMRSAFRVIRTVREKHACTQCDAIVQAPAPSRPIERGIAGPGLLARVLTSKYAEHTPLYRQSEIYGRQGVELSRSLLSGWVDACCRLLSPLEEALHGYVLTDGKLHVDDTPVPVLLPGNKKTKTGRLWTYVRDDRNAGSTLAPAMWFAYSPDRKGIHPQTHLAGFSGVLQADAYAGFNELYRDGRITEAACWAHARRKIHDVHVRTPSALTEEALKRIGELYAIEAEIRGMTAEQRLAERQLKTKPLLKSLESWLREKMKTLSRHSELAKAFAYALNQWPALTYYADDGWAEADNNIAENALRMVSLGRKNYLFFGSDHGGERGAL
;
A
#
# COMPACT_ATOMS: atom_id res chain seq x y z
N MET A 1 -37.22 -43.57 23.07
CA MET A 1 -37.75 -42.57 22.11
C MET A 1 -36.77 -42.49 20.96
N ASN A 2 -37.16 -42.96 19.77
CA ASN A 2 -36.28 -43.05 18.60
C ASN A 2 -36.09 -41.67 17.97
N PHE A 3 -34.88 -41.10 18.10
CA PHE A 3 -34.48 -39.91 17.35
C PHE A 3 -34.20 -40.32 15.89
N GLY A 4 -35.02 -39.85 14.96
CA GLY A 4 -34.92 -40.23 13.54
C GLY A 4 -33.68 -39.67 12.81
N SER A 5 -33.37 -40.25 11.64
CA SER A 5 -32.21 -39.95 10.77
C SER A 5 -32.01 -38.48 10.40
N ARG A 6 -33.06 -37.65 10.48
CA ARG A 6 -32.98 -36.19 10.30
C ARG A 6 -32.24 -35.49 11.44
N SER A 7 -32.39 -35.97 12.68
CA SER A 7 -31.74 -35.38 13.87
C SER A 7 -30.23 -35.57 13.82
N GLU A 8 -29.76 -36.75 13.43
CA GLU A 8 -28.32 -37.04 13.29
C GLU A 8 -27.67 -36.21 12.17
N LYS A 9 -28.39 -35.96 11.08
CA LYS A 9 -27.91 -35.16 9.95
C LYS A 9 -27.76 -33.68 10.31
N VAL A 10 -28.63 -33.17 11.18
CA VAL A 10 -28.53 -31.81 11.74
C VAL A 10 -27.36 -31.71 12.72
N SER A 11 -27.21 -32.68 13.64
CA SER A 11 -26.07 -32.69 14.58
C SER A 11 -24.72 -32.77 13.86
N ARG A 12 -24.61 -33.57 12.78
CA ARG A 12 -23.39 -33.61 11.96
C ARG A 12 -23.11 -32.28 11.26
N ARG A 13 -24.14 -31.60 10.75
CA ARG A 13 -23.98 -30.26 10.15
C ARG A 13 -23.54 -29.21 11.15
N ILE A 14 -24.08 -29.25 12.38
CA ILE A 14 -23.67 -28.35 13.46
C ILE A 14 -22.20 -28.58 13.79
N ALA A 15 -21.79 -29.83 14.01
CA ALA A 15 -20.39 -30.16 14.28
C ALA A 15 -19.44 -29.73 13.15
N GLN A 16 -19.87 -29.88 11.89
CA GLN A 16 -19.08 -29.43 10.73
C GLN A 16 -18.96 -27.91 10.68
N MET A 17 -20.06 -27.18 10.91
CA MET A 17 -20.04 -25.72 10.95
C MET A 17 -19.21 -25.18 12.12
N GLU A 18 -19.22 -25.84 13.28
CA GLU A 18 -18.38 -25.51 14.43
C GLU A 18 -16.90 -25.73 14.12
N ALA A 19 -16.55 -26.82 13.41
CA ALA A 19 -15.19 -27.08 12.96
C ALA A 19 -14.71 -26.01 11.95
N ASP A 20 -15.57 -25.62 11.01
CA ASP A 20 -15.27 -24.56 10.04
C ASP A 20 -15.12 -23.19 10.70
N LEU A 21 -15.99 -22.86 11.66
CA LEU A 21 -15.87 -21.64 12.49
C LEU A 21 -14.56 -21.62 13.26
N ASN A 22 -14.17 -22.75 13.87
CA ASN A 22 -12.91 -22.86 14.59
C ASN A 22 -11.70 -22.72 13.67
N ARG A 23 -11.76 -23.24 12.44
CA ARG A 23 -10.71 -23.07 11.43
C ARG A 23 -10.58 -21.59 11.00
N LEU A 24 -11.69 -20.96 10.61
CA LEU A 24 -11.71 -19.54 10.24
C LEU A 24 -11.29 -18.63 11.41
N GLN A 25 -11.61 -19.01 12.65
CA GLN A 25 -11.19 -18.30 13.84
C GLN A 25 -9.68 -18.47 14.10
N LYS A 26 -9.12 -19.66 13.90
CA LYS A 26 -7.67 -19.89 13.98
C LYS A 26 -6.92 -19.12 12.90
N GLU A 27 -7.45 -19.11 11.67
CA GLU A 27 -6.92 -18.30 10.57
C GLU A 27 -6.99 -16.81 10.94
N SER A 28 -8.12 -16.31 11.45
CA SER A 28 -8.25 -14.94 11.93
C SER A 28 -7.31 -14.61 13.09
N ASP A 29 -7.08 -15.51 14.04
CA ASP A 29 -6.20 -15.30 15.19
C ASP A 29 -4.73 -15.28 14.76
N THR A 30 -4.38 -16.13 13.80
CA THR A 30 -3.08 -16.14 13.12
C THR A 30 -2.86 -14.81 12.38
N LEU A 31 -3.85 -14.37 11.60
CA LEU A 31 -3.82 -13.11 10.84
C LEU A 31 -3.80 -11.86 11.74
N THR A 32 -4.32 -11.95 12.97
CA THR A 32 -4.37 -10.82 13.92
C THR A 32 -3.25 -10.84 14.96
N GLY A 33 -2.36 -11.84 14.93
CA GLY A 33 -1.27 -11.99 15.91
C GLY A 33 -1.78 -12.24 17.33
N ARG A 34 -3.00 -12.78 17.49
CA ARG A 34 -3.61 -13.04 18.79
C ARG A 34 -3.23 -14.45 19.25
N VAL A 35 -2.46 -14.54 20.33
CA VAL A 35 -2.14 -15.81 20.97
C VAL A 35 -3.41 -16.35 21.65
N TYR A 36 -3.72 -17.63 21.41
CA TYR A 36 -4.79 -18.32 22.11
C TYR A 36 -4.39 -18.52 23.57
N ASP A 37 -5.09 -17.86 24.49
CA ASP A 37 -4.94 -18.05 25.93
C ASP A 37 -6.07 -18.96 26.44
N PRO A 38 -5.78 -20.23 26.81
CA PRO A 38 -6.78 -21.17 27.30
C PRO A 38 -7.39 -20.79 28.66
N ALA A 39 -6.77 -19.87 29.43
CA ALA A 39 -7.31 -19.41 30.72
C ALA A 39 -8.41 -18.34 30.57
N VAL A 40 -8.54 -17.74 29.39
CA VAL A 40 -9.58 -16.74 29.09
C VAL A 40 -10.77 -17.46 28.46
N GLN A 41 -11.83 -17.71 29.25
CA GLN A 41 -13.11 -18.16 28.69
C GLN A 41 -13.60 -17.14 27.66
N ARG A 42 -13.55 -17.53 26.38
CA ARG A 42 -14.04 -16.71 25.28
C ARG A 42 -15.55 -16.95 25.14
N PRO A 43 -16.41 -15.98 25.46
CA PRO A 43 -17.83 -16.16 25.20
C PRO A 43 -18.03 -16.35 23.69
N LEU A 44 -18.84 -17.34 23.32
CA LEU A 44 -19.36 -17.48 21.96
C LEU A 44 -19.88 -16.11 21.52
N ARG A 45 -19.44 -15.67 20.33
CA ARG A 45 -19.79 -14.35 19.78
C ARG A 45 -21.31 -14.30 19.62
N GLN A 46 -22.01 -13.83 20.65
CA GLN A 46 -23.46 -13.64 20.59
C GLN A 46 -23.77 -12.79 19.37
N THR A 47 -24.72 -13.24 18.56
CA THR A 47 -25.29 -12.48 17.45
C THR A 47 -25.95 -11.23 18.03
N ARG A 48 -25.16 -10.18 18.27
CA ARG A 48 -25.67 -8.88 18.68
C ARG A 48 -26.64 -8.41 17.60
N THR A 49 -27.90 -8.25 17.98
CA THR A 49 -28.89 -7.51 17.21
C THR A 49 -28.28 -6.17 16.85
N ARG A 50 -28.30 -5.83 15.56
CA ARG A 50 -27.73 -4.57 15.08
C ARG A 50 -28.51 -3.44 15.72
N LYS A 51 -27.80 -2.50 16.35
CA LYS A 51 -28.43 -1.26 16.79
C LYS A 51 -28.96 -0.54 15.54
N PRO A 52 -30.22 -0.06 15.55
CA PRO A 52 -30.73 0.78 14.48
C PRO A 52 -29.89 2.06 14.39
N PHE A 53 -29.85 2.66 13.20
CA PHE A 53 -29.22 3.97 13.04
C PHE A 53 -30.05 5.05 13.73
N PRO A 54 -29.43 6.14 14.21
CA PRO A 54 -30.15 7.24 14.84
C PRO A 54 -31.32 7.75 13.98
N GLU A 55 -32.47 7.99 14.60
CA GLU A 55 -33.65 8.55 13.92
C GLU A 55 -33.39 9.95 13.37
N SER A 56 -32.48 10.70 14.00
CA SER A 56 -32.06 12.03 13.55
C SER A 56 -31.34 12.06 12.20
N LEU A 57 -30.80 10.93 11.71
CA LEU A 57 -30.16 10.89 10.41
C LEU A 57 -31.19 10.90 9.27
N PRO A 58 -31.00 11.72 8.22
CA PRO A 58 -31.89 11.72 7.07
C PRO A 58 -31.87 10.36 6.36
N ARG A 59 -33.04 9.90 5.94
CA ARG A 59 -33.25 8.62 5.24
C ARG A 59 -33.61 8.88 3.80
N ASP A 60 -32.77 8.41 2.88
CA ASP A 60 -33.07 8.42 1.44
C ASP A 60 -33.65 7.04 1.08
N GLU A 61 -34.97 6.97 0.91
CA GLU A 61 -35.68 5.74 0.58
C GLU A 61 -35.58 5.42 -0.92
N LYS A 62 -35.25 4.16 -1.22
CA LYS A 62 -35.23 3.61 -2.59
C LYS A 62 -36.13 2.37 -2.63
N ARG A 63 -37.25 2.50 -3.33
CA ARG A 63 -38.22 1.42 -3.53
C ARG A 63 -37.90 0.65 -4.80
N LEU A 64 -37.77 -0.67 -4.68
CA LEU A 64 -37.46 -1.58 -5.78
C LEU A 64 -38.66 -2.51 -6.02
N LEU A 65 -39.21 -2.41 -7.22
CA LEU A 65 -40.30 -3.24 -7.72
C LEU A 65 -39.74 -4.47 -8.46
N PRO A 66 -40.52 -5.55 -8.60
CA PRO A 66 -40.22 -6.63 -9.53
C PRO A 66 -39.80 -6.10 -10.91
N ALA A 67 -38.82 -6.76 -11.54
CA ALA A 67 -38.25 -6.30 -12.82
C ALA A 67 -39.27 -6.29 -13.97
N ALA A 68 -40.31 -7.13 -13.89
CA ALA A 68 -41.39 -7.20 -14.85
C ALA A 68 -42.74 -7.05 -14.12
N PRO A 69 -43.77 -6.49 -14.79
CA PRO A 69 -45.12 -6.34 -14.22
C PRO A 69 -45.91 -7.65 -14.17
N CYS A 70 -45.38 -8.75 -14.73
CA CYS A 70 -46.01 -10.07 -14.76
C CYS A 70 -45.09 -11.15 -14.15
N CYS A 71 -45.69 -12.27 -13.79
CA CYS A 71 -44.97 -13.40 -13.23
C CYS A 71 -43.97 -13.98 -14.24
N PRO A 72 -42.68 -14.11 -13.91
CA PRO A 72 -41.69 -14.67 -14.81
C PRO A 72 -41.89 -16.17 -15.08
N ASN A 73 -42.69 -16.88 -14.25
CA ASN A 73 -42.93 -18.30 -14.41
C ASN A 73 -44.13 -18.62 -15.31
N CYS A 74 -45.21 -17.84 -15.24
CA CYS A 74 -46.47 -18.15 -15.93
C CYS A 74 -47.10 -16.97 -16.69
N GLY A 75 -46.55 -15.76 -16.59
CA GLY A 75 -47.10 -14.55 -17.22
C GLY A 75 -48.32 -13.95 -16.50
N GLY A 76 -48.80 -14.55 -15.41
CA GLY A 76 -49.94 -14.05 -14.63
C GLY A 76 -49.67 -12.70 -13.95
N SER A 77 -50.75 -12.02 -13.51
CA SER A 77 -50.64 -10.72 -12.82
C SER A 77 -50.00 -10.86 -11.44
N LEU A 78 -49.34 -9.79 -11.00
CA LEU A 78 -48.67 -9.69 -9.71
C LEU A 78 -49.48 -8.83 -8.74
N SER A 79 -49.68 -9.31 -7.51
CA SER A 79 -50.31 -8.57 -6.42
C SER A 79 -49.32 -8.36 -5.27
N TYR A 80 -49.34 -7.17 -4.65
CA TYR A 80 -48.50 -6.86 -3.50
C TYR A 80 -48.71 -7.86 -2.35
N LEU A 81 -47.61 -8.38 -1.80
CA LEU A 81 -47.59 -9.33 -0.69
C LEU A 81 -46.94 -8.74 0.56
N GLY A 82 -45.90 -7.92 0.40
CA GLY A 82 -45.15 -7.34 1.52
C GLY A 82 -43.85 -6.71 1.04
N GLU A 83 -42.95 -6.36 1.95
CA GLU A 83 -41.68 -5.74 1.61
C GLU A 83 -40.53 -6.20 2.53
N ASP A 84 -39.31 -6.22 2.00
CA ASP A 84 -38.10 -6.29 2.82
C ASP A 84 -37.40 -4.94 2.84
N THR A 85 -37.04 -4.48 4.03
CA THR A 85 -36.26 -3.25 4.22
C THR A 85 -34.82 -3.59 4.62
N ALA A 86 -33.86 -2.86 4.03
CA ALA A 86 -32.49 -2.87 4.51
C ALA A 86 -31.89 -1.46 4.50
N GLU A 87 -31.22 -1.10 5.59
CA GLU A 87 -30.57 0.20 5.75
C GLU A 87 -29.05 0.09 5.60
N GLN A 88 -28.43 1.14 5.05
CA GLN A 88 -26.98 1.34 4.99
C GLN A 88 -26.64 2.79 5.33
N LEU A 89 -25.57 2.97 6.11
CA LEU A 89 -24.99 4.27 6.41
C LEU A 89 -24.08 4.71 5.28
N GLU A 90 -24.33 5.89 4.74
CA GLU A 90 -23.57 6.49 3.64
C GLU A 90 -23.05 7.88 4.06
N LEU A 91 -21.94 8.29 3.47
CA LEU A 91 -21.42 9.65 3.61
C LEU A 91 -21.51 10.36 2.26
N MET A 92 -22.43 11.31 2.13
CA MET A 92 -22.65 12.07 0.90
C MET A 92 -22.36 13.54 1.17
N ARG A 93 -21.41 14.12 0.42
CA ARG A 93 -21.02 15.54 0.58
C ARG A 93 -20.71 15.90 2.05
N SER A 94 -19.99 15.03 2.73
CA SER A 94 -19.62 15.16 4.15
C SER A 94 -20.77 15.09 5.17
N ALA A 95 -21.98 14.71 4.76
CA ALA A 95 -23.11 14.48 5.65
C ALA A 95 -23.48 12.99 5.71
N PHE A 96 -23.72 12.47 6.90
CA PHE A 96 -24.22 11.12 7.09
C PHE A 96 -25.68 11.00 6.68
N ARG A 97 -25.98 9.95 5.94
CA ARG A 97 -27.33 9.59 5.52
C ARG A 97 -27.57 8.10 5.66
N VAL A 98 -28.82 7.71 5.81
CA VAL A 98 -29.23 6.31 5.79
C VAL A 98 -29.90 6.03 4.45
N ILE A 99 -29.32 5.17 3.63
CA ILE A 99 -29.96 4.68 2.41
C ILE A 99 -30.87 3.52 2.82
N ARG A 100 -32.18 3.75 2.75
CA ARG A 100 -33.20 2.74 3.07
C ARG A 100 -33.67 2.09 1.78
N THR A 101 -33.24 0.86 1.53
CA THR A 101 -33.71 0.09 0.37
C THR A 101 -34.92 -0.75 0.76
N VAL A 102 -36.04 -0.50 0.11
CA VAL A 102 -37.30 -1.23 0.30
C VAL A 102 -37.55 -2.06 -0.96
N ARG A 103 -37.68 -3.38 -0.81
CA ARG A 103 -37.91 -4.31 -1.93
C ARG A 103 -39.27 -4.95 -1.81
N GLU A 104 -40.17 -4.62 -2.72
CA GLU A 104 -41.53 -5.15 -2.67
C GLU A 104 -41.57 -6.61 -3.15
N LYS A 105 -42.23 -7.43 -2.35
CA LYS A 105 -42.62 -8.80 -2.67
C LYS A 105 -44.00 -8.76 -3.27
N HIS A 106 -44.15 -9.38 -4.42
CA HIS A 106 -45.42 -9.57 -5.09
C HIS A 106 -45.67 -11.07 -5.26
N ALA A 107 -46.90 -11.51 -5.06
CA ALA A 107 -47.32 -12.89 -5.34
C ALA A 107 -48.05 -12.94 -6.69
N CYS A 108 -47.79 -13.98 -7.48
CA CYS A 108 -48.57 -14.24 -8.69
C CYS A 108 -49.97 -14.74 -8.32
N THR A 109 -50.99 -14.15 -8.94
CA THR A 109 -52.40 -14.52 -8.71
C THR A 109 -52.81 -15.88 -9.31
N GLN A 110 -51.95 -16.51 -10.10
CA GLN A 110 -52.24 -17.78 -10.79
C GLN A 110 -51.46 -18.98 -10.24
N CYS A 111 -50.19 -18.79 -9.87
CA CYS A 111 -49.31 -19.90 -9.47
C CYS A 111 -48.61 -19.67 -8.13
N ASP A 112 -49.02 -18.65 -7.36
CA ASP A 112 -48.51 -18.30 -6.03
C ASP A 112 -46.99 -18.05 -5.94
N ALA A 113 -46.31 -17.87 -7.08
CA ALA A 113 -44.89 -17.58 -7.11
C ALA A 113 -44.61 -16.17 -6.54
N ILE A 114 -43.69 -16.09 -5.58
CA ILE A 114 -43.23 -14.81 -5.01
C ILE A 114 -42.15 -14.21 -5.92
N VAL A 115 -42.40 -13.01 -6.40
CA VAL A 115 -41.50 -12.22 -7.25
C VAL A 115 -41.06 -10.98 -6.47
N GLN A 116 -39.75 -10.73 -6.44
CA GLN A 116 -39.15 -9.59 -5.76
C GLN A 116 -37.90 -9.15 -6.53
N ALA A 117 -37.57 -7.87 -6.49
CA ALA A 117 -36.29 -7.38 -6.99
C ALA A 117 -35.10 -8.03 -6.25
N PRO A 118 -34.01 -8.39 -6.93
CA PRO A 118 -32.79 -8.84 -6.26
C PRO A 118 -32.27 -7.77 -5.30
N ALA A 119 -31.62 -8.19 -4.22
CA ALA A 119 -30.96 -7.26 -3.31
C ALA A 119 -29.82 -6.56 -4.08
N PRO A 120 -29.67 -5.22 -3.98
CA PRO A 120 -28.51 -4.54 -4.50
C PRO A 120 -27.22 -5.12 -3.93
N SER A 121 -26.19 -5.20 -4.76
CA SER A 121 -24.85 -5.59 -4.30
C SER A 121 -24.31 -4.55 -3.32
N ARG A 122 -23.42 -5.01 -2.43
CA ARG A 122 -22.77 -4.17 -1.42
C ARG A 122 -21.28 -4.46 -1.44
N PRO A 123 -20.41 -3.46 -1.19
CA PRO A 123 -18.97 -3.72 -1.10
C PRO A 123 -18.64 -4.78 -0.04
N ILE A 124 -19.28 -4.68 1.13
CA ILE A 124 -19.15 -5.67 2.21
C ILE A 124 -20.50 -6.36 2.37
N GLU A 125 -20.53 -7.68 2.18
CA GLU A 125 -21.75 -8.47 2.37
C GLU A 125 -22.30 -8.31 3.77
N ARG A 126 -23.62 -8.04 3.85
CA ARG A 126 -24.31 -7.72 5.11
C ARG A 126 -23.68 -6.53 5.85
N GLY A 127 -22.75 -5.79 5.26
CA GLY A 127 -22.14 -4.60 5.85
C GLY A 127 -23.16 -3.49 6.06
N ILE A 128 -22.87 -2.63 7.03
CA ILE A 128 -23.70 -1.46 7.33
C ILE A 128 -23.23 -0.20 6.60
N ALA A 129 -22.02 -0.18 6.04
CA ALA A 129 -21.47 0.97 5.32
C ALA A 129 -21.80 0.89 3.83
N GLY A 130 -22.12 2.03 3.24
CA GLY A 130 -22.13 2.26 1.80
C GLY A 130 -20.73 2.55 1.24
N PRO A 131 -20.56 2.51 -0.09
CA PRO A 131 -19.27 2.72 -0.75
C PRO A 131 -18.63 4.09 -0.46
N GLY A 132 -19.41 5.17 -0.36
CA GLY A 132 -18.87 6.51 -0.11
C GLY A 132 -18.23 6.65 1.28
N LEU A 133 -18.87 6.06 2.30
CA LEU A 133 -18.31 5.98 3.66
C LEU A 133 -17.04 5.13 3.69
N LEU A 134 -17.02 3.98 3.02
CA LEU A 134 -15.81 3.14 2.95
C LEU A 134 -14.65 3.88 2.27
N ALA A 135 -14.92 4.54 1.14
CA ALA A 135 -13.94 5.38 0.46
C ALA A 135 -13.41 6.48 1.37
N ARG A 136 -14.28 7.19 2.09
CA ARG A 136 -13.86 8.21 3.07
C ARG A 136 -12.93 7.63 4.13
N VAL A 137 -13.26 6.48 4.72
CA VAL A 137 -12.45 5.86 5.77
C VAL A 137 -11.03 5.56 5.28
N LEU A 138 -10.90 5.01 4.07
CA LEU A 138 -9.61 4.71 3.45
C LEU A 138 -8.83 5.97 3.10
N THR A 139 -9.43 6.91 2.37
CA THR A 139 -8.77 8.16 1.97
C THR A 139 -8.33 8.97 3.19
N SER A 140 -9.19 9.09 4.22
CA SER A 140 -8.80 9.75 5.45
C SER A 140 -7.66 9.05 6.17
N LYS A 141 -7.62 7.72 6.17
CA LYS A 141 -6.55 6.96 6.85
C LYS A 141 -5.22 7.10 6.14
N TYR A 142 -5.19 6.91 4.82
CA TYR A 142 -3.95 6.74 4.06
C TYR A 142 -3.50 8.02 3.36
N ALA A 143 -4.42 8.77 2.75
CA ALA A 143 -4.09 10.00 2.03
C ALA A 143 -4.02 11.22 2.97
N GLU A 144 -4.94 11.31 3.94
CA GLU A 144 -5.00 12.44 4.88
C GLU A 144 -4.34 12.13 6.24
N HIS A 145 -3.79 10.93 6.40
CA HIS A 145 -3.10 10.47 7.62
C HIS A 145 -3.91 10.62 8.92
N THR A 146 -5.24 10.51 8.84
CA THR A 146 -6.15 10.57 9.97
C THR A 146 -6.39 9.16 10.53
N PRO A 147 -5.82 8.82 11.72
CA PRO A 147 -5.94 7.48 12.28
C PRO A 147 -7.39 7.14 12.65
N LEU A 148 -7.72 5.85 12.65
CA LEU A 148 -9.11 5.38 12.83
C LEU A 148 -9.76 5.82 14.15
N TYR A 149 -8.98 6.03 15.22
CA TYR A 149 -9.53 6.56 16.47
C TYR A 149 -10.03 8.00 16.31
N ARG A 150 -9.28 8.83 15.59
CA ARG A 150 -9.64 10.22 15.31
C ARG A 150 -10.83 10.29 14.36
N GLN A 151 -10.89 9.38 13.38
CA GLN A 151 -12.08 9.25 12.53
C GLN A 151 -13.32 8.89 13.34
N SER A 152 -13.22 7.92 14.26
CA SER A 152 -14.30 7.53 15.17
C SER A 152 -14.84 8.73 15.98
N GLU A 153 -13.96 9.57 16.53
CA GLU A 153 -14.34 10.80 17.25
C GLU A 153 -14.96 11.86 16.33
N ILE A 154 -14.43 12.03 15.12
CA ILE A 154 -14.99 12.94 14.10
C ILE A 154 -16.43 12.54 13.76
N TYR A 155 -16.68 11.25 13.52
CA TYR A 155 -18.01 10.74 13.20
C TYR A 155 -18.95 10.81 14.41
N GLY A 156 -18.44 10.58 15.62
CA GLY A 156 -19.20 10.75 16.85
C GLY A 156 -19.73 12.18 17.04
N ARG A 157 -18.94 13.20 16.68
CA ARG A 157 -19.40 14.61 16.67
C ARG A 157 -20.52 14.91 15.68
N GLN A 158 -20.74 14.02 14.70
CA GLN A 158 -21.87 14.08 13.76
C GLN A 158 -23.03 13.16 14.17
N GLY A 159 -23.01 12.62 15.40
CA GLY A 159 -24.04 11.72 15.91
C GLY A 159 -23.92 10.27 15.46
N VAL A 160 -22.78 9.88 14.86
CA VAL A 160 -22.55 8.51 14.36
C VAL A 160 -21.45 7.82 15.14
N GLU A 161 -21.83 6.85 15.97
CA GLU A 161 -20.89 6.04 16.75
C GLU A 161 -20.35 4.86 15.94
N LEU A 162 -19.11 4.96 15.46
CA LEU A 162 -18.40 3.87 14.79
C LEU A 162 -17.16 3.49 15.59
N SER A 163 -17.08 2.23 16.06
CA SER A 163 -15.94 1.79 16.85
C SER A 163 -14.68 1.62 16.00
N ARG A 164 -13.50 1.77 16.63
CA ARG A 164 -12.20 1.52 15.97
C ARG A 164 -12.08 0.11 15.38
N SER A 165 -12.64 -0.88 16.06
CA SER A 165 -12.62 -2.27 15.59
C SER A 165 -13.48 -2.47 14.35
N LEU A 166 -14.64 -1.81 14.28
CA LEU A 166 -15.49 -1.81 13.09
C LEU A 166 -14.79 -1.16 11.90
N LEU A 167 -14.22 0.04 12.09
CA LEU A 167 -13.47 0.73 11.04
C LEU A 167 -12.27 -0.09 10.55
N SER A 168 -11.53 -0.73 11.46
CA SER A 168 -10.42 -1.62 11.10
C SER A 168 -10.88 -2.82 10.28
N GLY A 169 -12.04 -3.40 10.62
CA GLY A 169 -12.65 -4.48 9.83
C GLY A 169 -13.12 -4.03 8.45
N TRP A 170 -13.52 -2.78 8.29
CA TRP A 170 -13.84 -2.21 6.98
C TRP A 170 -12.59 -2.00 6.12
N VAL A 171 -11.51 -1.48 6.71
CA VAL A 171 -10.21 -1.37 6.01
C VAL A 171 -9.78 -2.74 5.50
N ASP A 172 -9.81 -3.75 6.35
CA ASP A 172 -9.52 -5.14 5.98
C ASP A 172 -10.35 -5.66 4.81
N ALA A 173 -11.67 -5.49 4.89
CA ALA A 173 -12.56 -5.92 3.82
C ALA A 173 -12.29 -5.17 2.52
N CYS A 174 -11.97 -3.88 2.58
CA CYS A 174 -11.63 -3.10 1.40
C CYS A 174 -10.28 -3.51 0.79
N CYS A 175 -9.27 -3.84 1.61
CA CYS A 175 -8.00 -4.36 1.11
C CYS A 175 -8.22 -5.62 0.25
N ARG A 176 -9.08 -6.55 0.71
CA ARG A 176 -9.45 -7.74 -0.09
C ARG A 176 -10.15 -7.40 -1.41
N LEU A 177 -11.04 -6.40 -1.40
CA LEU A 177 -11.73 -5.96 -2.62
C LEU A 177 -10.77 -5.28 -3.60
N LEU A 178 -9.71 -4.65 -3.10
CA LEU A 178 -8.70 -3.94 -3.88
C LEU A 178 -7.54 -4.83 -4.31
N SER A 179 -7.41 -6.07 -3.80
CA SER A 179 -6.33 -7.00 -4.18
C SER A 179 -6.17 -7.17 -5.70
N PRO A 180 -7.22 -7.34 -6.51
CA PRO A 180 -7.04 -7.45 -7.97
C PRO A 180 -6.42 -6.19 -8.61
N LEU A 181 -6.69 -5.01 -8.05
CA LEU A 181 -6.09 -3.75 -8.51
C LEU A 181 -4.62 -3.66 -8.09
N GLU A 182 -4.30 -4.10 -6.87
CA GLU A 182 -2.93 -4.17 -6.38
C GLU A 182 -2.09 -5.18 -7.21
N GLU A 183 -2.64 -6.34 -7.54
CA GLU A 183 -1.98 -7.34 -8.41
C GLU A 183 -1.69 -6.77 -9.80
N ALA A 184 -2.66 -6.04 -10.40
CA ALA A 184 -2.47 -5.38 -11.68
C ALA A 184 -1.43 -4.25 -11.61
N LEU A 185 -1.44 -3.47 -10.54
CA LEU A 185 -0.45 -2.41 -10.28
C LEU A 185 0.95 -2.98 -10.09
N HIS A 186 1.08 -4.06 -9.32
CA HIS A 186 2.33 -4.79 -9.10
C HIS A 186 2.90 -5.29 -10.44
N GLY A 187 2.08 -5.95 -11.27
CA GLY A 187 2.50 -6.40 -12.61
C GLY A 187 2.95 -5.26 -13.53
N TYR A 188 2.24 -4.12 -13.49
CA TYR A 188 2.63 -2.93 -14.26
C TYR A 188 3.94 -2.31 -13.78
N VAL A 189 4.13 -2.18 -12.46
CA VAL A 189 5.35 -1.62 -11.87
C VAL A 189 6.56 -2.51 -12.15
N LEU A 190 6.41 -3.84 -12.06
CA LEU A 190 7.49 -4.80 -12.25
C LEU A 190 7.68 -5.26 -13.71
N THR A 191 7.03 -4.61 -14.67
CA THR A 191 7.36 -4.82 -16.09
C THR A 191 8.81 -4.39 -16.34
N ASP A 192 9.55 -5.19 -17.13
CA ASP A 192 10.96 -4.96 -17.44
C ASP A 192 11.25 -3.52 -17.89
N GLY A 193 12.44 -3.03 -17.54
CA GLY A 193 12.87 -1.66 -17.80
C GLY A 193 13.68 -1.10 -16.65
N LYS A 194 13.35 0.11 -16.18
CA LYS A 194 14.00 0.75 -15.03
C LYS A 194 13.02 0.83 -13.86
N LEU A 195 13.51 0.48 -12.67
CA LEU A 195 12.75 0.53 -11.43
C LEU A 195 13.54 1.27 -10.35
N HIS A 196 12.90 2.22 -9.70
CA HIS A 196 13.42 2.86 -8.49
C HIS A 196 12.99 2.06 -7.26
N VAL A 197 13.91 1.82 -6.32
CA VAL A 197 13.60 1.14 -5.05
C VAL A 197 14.19 1.87 -3.85
N ASP A 198 13.42 1.99 -2.78
CA ASP A 198 13.90 2.45 -1.47
C ASP A 198 13.03 1.84 -0.36
N ASP A 199 13.41 2.04 0.89
CA ASP A 199 12.68 1.53 2.04
C ASP A 199 12.64 2.52 3.21
N THR A 200 11.59 2.46 4.01
CA THR A 200 11.49 3.27 5.24
C THR A 200 11.13 2.42 6.47
N PRO A 201 11.75 2.68 7.64
CA PRO A 201 11.39 1.99 8.87
C PRO A 201 9.97 2.35 9.32
N VAL A 202 9.22 1.33 9.74
CA VAL A 202 7.92 1.48 10.37
C VAL A 202 7.87 0.74 11.70
N PRO A 203 7.41 1.38 12.79
CA PRO A 203 7.22 0.70 14.07
C PRO A 203 6.01 -0.24 14.01
N VAL A 204 6.18 -1.45 14.53
CA VAL A 204 5.17 -2.52 14.53
C VAL A 204 5.07 -3.08 15.93
N LEU A 205 3.86 -3.14 16.49
CA LEU A 205 3.64 -3.57 17.87
C LEU A 205 4.01 -5.06 18.05
N LEU A 206 4.76 -5.36 19.11
CA LEU A 206 4.98 -6.71 19.61
C LEU A 206 3.94 -7.00 20.70
N PRO A 207 2.98 -7.91 20.47
CA PRO A 207 1.95 -8.22 21.47
C PRO A 207 2.57 -8.62 22.82
N GLY A 208 1.95 -8.18 23.92
CA GLY A 208 2.33 -8.55 25.29
C GLY A 208 3.48 -7.72 25.90
N ASN A 209 4.35 -7.10 25.10
CA ASN A 209 5.62 -6.56 25.61
C ASN A 209 5.67 -5.03 25.73
N LYS A 210 4.58 -4.30 25.40
CA LYS A 210 4.53 -2.81 25.30
C LYS A 210 5.69 -2.21 24.47
N LYS A 211 6.27 -3.00 23.56
CA LYS A 211 7.40 -2.64 22.70
C LYS A 211 6.99 -2.74 21.24
N THR A 212 7.75 -2.07 20.39
CA THR A 212 7.66 -2.20 18.93
C THR A 212 8.91 -2.87 18.38
N LYS A 213 8.75 -3.68 17.32
CA LYS A 213 9.83 -4.02 16.39
C LYS A 213 9.83 -3.06 15.21
N THR A 214 10.92 -3.06 14.44
CA THR A 214 11.04 -2.24 13.23
C THR A 214 10.78 -3.10 12.01
N GLY A 215 9.60 -2.94 11.41
CA GLY A 215 9.31 -3.42 10.06
C GLY A 215 9.81 -2.43 9.00
N ARG A 216 9.65 -2.78 7.72
CA ARG A 216 10.00 -1.93 6.58
C ARG A 216 8.82 -1.83 5.62
N LEU A 217 8.60 -0.63 5.10
CA LEU A 217 7.82 -0.43 3.89
C LEU A 217 8.80 -0.12 2.77
N TRP A 218 8.81 -1.00 1.77
CA TRP A 218 9.56 -0.88 0.53
C TRP A 218 8.70 -0.13 -0.47
N THR A 219 9.30 0.75 -1.27
CA THR A 219 8.65 1.37 -2.42
C THR A 219 9.35 0.92 -3.69
N TYR A 220 8.57 0.66 -4.72
CA TYR A 220 9.01 0.32 -6.06
C TYR A 220 8.32 1.30 -7.01
N VAL A 221 9.08 2.13 -7.69
CA VAL A 221 8.52 3.23 -8.49
C VAL A 221 8.98 3.11 -9.94
N ARG A 222 8.00 3.03 -10.83
CA ARG A 222 8.16 3.18 -12.27
C ARG A 222 7.80 4.61 -12.63
N ASP A 223 8.80 5.42 -12.97
CA ASP A 223 8.58 6.79 -13.45
C ASP A 223 9.70 7.19 -14.42
N ASP A 224 9.36 7.17 -15.70
CA ASP A 224 10.27 7.48 -16.80
C ASP A 224 9.95 8.81 -17.48
N ARG A 225 9.12 9.65 -16.84
CA ARG A 225 8.73 10.95 -17.40
C ARG A 225 9.92 11.89 -17.58
N ASN A 226 10.95 11.77 -16.74
CA ASN A 226 12.21 12.50 -16.90
C ASN A 226 12.94 12.12 -18.21
N ALA A 227 12.69 10.93 -18.76
CA ALA A 227 13.20 10.46 -20.05
C ALA A 227 12.20 10.65 -21.20
N GLY A 228 11.22 11.55 -21.04
CA GLY A 228 10.22 11.86 -22.06
C GLY A 228 9.14 10.79 -22.24
N SER A 229 9.06 9.79 -21.34
CA SER A 229 8.03 8.76 -21.42
C SER A 229 6.63 9.34 -21.21
N THR A 230 5.67 8.89 -22.03
CA THR A 230 4.25 9.17 -21.87
C THR A 230 3.51 8.10 -21.05
N LEU A 231 4.22 7.05 -20.61
CA LEU A 231 3.62 6.01 -19.76
C LEU A 231 3.26 6.60 -18.40
N ALA A 232 2.13 6.15 -17.84
CA ALA A 232 1.67 6.61 -16.53
C ALA A 232 2.67 6.16 -15.44
N PRO A 233 3.13 7.07 -14.57
CA PRO A 233 3.98 6.68 -13.45
C PRO A 233 3.16 5.82 -12.47
N ALA A 234 3.82 4.86 -11.85
CA ALA A 234 3.19 3.99 -10.87
C ALA A 234 4.16 3.67 -9.73
N MET A 235 3.56 3.40 -8.57
CA MET A 235 4.27 3.08 -7.36
C MET A 235 3.57 1.90 -6.69
N TRP A 236 4.34 0.92 -6.29
CA TRP A 236 3.90 -0.20 -5.49
C TRP A 236 4.64 -0.20 -4.15
N PHE A 237 3.94 -0.53 -3.07
CA PHE A 237 4.56 -0.71 -1.76
C PHE A 237 4.49 -2.16 -1.34
N ALA A 238 5.54 -2.62 -0.66
CA ALA A 238 5.56 -3.91 -0.01
C ALA A 238 5.94 -3.77 1.46
N TYR A 239 5.38 -4.61 2.32
CA TYR A 239 5.73 -4.67 3.74
C TYR A 239 6.66 -5.86 4.02
N SER A 240 7.63 -5.67 4.91
CA SER A 240 8.36 -6.78 5.51
C SER A 240 8.59 -6.58 7.02
N PRO A 241 8.71 -7.68 7.80
CA PRO A 241 8.90 -7.62 9.25
C PRO A 241 10.31 -7.18 9.68
N ASP A 242 11.28 -7.19 8.77
CA ASP A 242 12.67 -6.73 8.97
C ASP A 242 13.26 -6.23 7.64
N ARG A 243 14.51 -5.73 7.64
CA ARG A 243 15.18 -5.19 6.44
C ARG A 243 16.01 -6.23 5.68
N LYS A 244 15.86 -7.54 5.88
CA LYS A 244 16.77 -8.51 5.24
C LYS A 244 16.66 -8.48 3.70
N GLY A 245 17.78 -8.73 3.02
CA GLY A 245 17.85 -8.76 1.56
C GLY A 245 16.95 -9.81 0.89
N ILE A 246 16.53 -10.84 1.62
CA ILE A 246 15.58 -11.84 1.11
C ILE A 246 14.23 -11.23 0.67
N HIS A 247 13.82 -10.11 1.29
CA HIS A 247 12.55 -9.46 0.94
C HIS A 247 12.60 -8.84 -0.46
N PRO A 248 13.52 -7.91 -0.78
CA PRO A 248 13.62 -7.41 -2.15
C PRO A 248 13.99 -8.51 -3.17
N GLN A 249 14.71 -9.57 -2.78
CA GLN A 249 14.91 -10.75 -3.64
C GLN A 249 13.60 -11.45 -4.00
N THR A 250 12.71 -11.61 -3.02
CA THR A 250 11.39 -12.22 -3.25
C THR A 250 10.50 -11.30 -4.08
N HIS A 251 10.45 -10.01 -3.75
CA HIS A 251 9.62 -9.03 -4.47
C HIS A 251 10.05 -8.88 -5.94
N LEU A 252 11.37 -8.94 -6.21
CA LEU A 252 11.94 -8.74 -7.55
C LEU A 252 12.30 -10.06 -8.25
N ALA A 253 11.75 -11.20 -7.81
CA ALA A 253 12.12 -12.51 -8.35
C ALA A 253 11.88 -12.62 -9.87
N GLY A 254 10.83 -11.96 -10.39
CA GLY A 254 10.48 -11.96 -11.81
C GLY A 254 10.94 -10.73 -12.61
N PHE A 255 11.58 -9.74 -11.98
CA PHE A 255 11.93 -8.47 -12.64
C PHE A 255 13.26 -8.55 -13.40
N SER A 256 13.39 -7.94 -14.57
CA SER A 256 14.69 -7.74 -15.22
C SER A 256 14.89 -6.32 -15.72
N GLY A 257 16.14 -5.87 -15.75
CA GLY A 257 16.50 -4.52 -16.18
C GLY A 257 17.29 -3.73 -15.14
N VAL A 258 17.09 -2.42 -15.08
CA VAL A 258 17.86 -1.50 -14.25
C VAL A 258 17.18 -1.28 -12.91
N LEU A 259 17.89 -1.53 -11.81
CA LEU A 259 17.43 -1.21 -10.47
C LEU A 259 18.19 0.02 -9.95
N GLN A 260 17.47 1.12 -9.81
CA GLN A 260 17.97 2.36 -9.26
C GLN A 260 17.77 2.37 -7.74
N ALA A 261 18.87 2.36 -6.98
CA ALA A 261 18.83 2.21 -5.52
C ALA A 261 19.94 3.02 -4.80
N ASP A 262 19.85 3.08 -3.47
CA ASP A 262 21.03 3.38 -2.65
C ASP A 262 21.97 2.16 -2.59
N ALA A 263 23.19 2.35 -2.09
CA ALA A 263 24.16 1.26 -1.95
C ALA A 263 23.87 0.38 -0.71
N TYR A 264 22.60 0.02 -0.48
CA TYR A 264 22.22 -0.88 0.58
C TYR A 264 22.63 -2.32 0.24
N ALA A 265 23.49 -2.90 1.09
CA ALA A 265 24.06 -4.22 0.87
C ALA A 265 23.04 -5.37 0.74
N GLY A 266 21.79 -5.17 1.19
CA GLY A 266 20.72 -6.17 1.00
C GLY A 266 20.29 -6.35 -0.46
N PHE A 267 20.64 -5.42 -1.35
CA PHE A 267 20.41 -5.55 -2.79
C PHE A 267 21.51 -6.33 -3.51
N ASN A 268 22.70 -6.53 -2.92
CA ASN A 268 23.85 -7.11 -3.61
C ASN A 268 23.59 -8.48 -4.28
N GLU A 269 22.70 -9.30 -3.71
CA GLU A 269 22.35 -10.61 -4.28
C GLU A 269 21.62 -10.46 -5.63
N LEU A 270 20.82 -9.40 -5.78
CA LEU A 270 20.01 -9.13 -6.99
C LEU A 270 20.87 -8.93 -8.23
N TYR A 271 22.11 -8.46 -8.05
CA TYR A 271 23.00 -8.09 -9.16
C TYR A 271 23.91 -9.25 -9.60
N ARG A 272 23.94 -10.38 -8.87
CA ARG A 272 24.92 -11.46 -9.10
C ARG A 272 24.71 -12.24 -10.38
N ASP A 273 23.47 -12.44 -10.78
CA ASP A 273 23.09 -13.24 -11.96
C ASP A 273 23.11 -12.42 -13.26
N GLY A 274 23.32 -11.10 -13.17
CA GLY A 274 23.33 -10.18 -14.31
C GLY A 274 21.95 -9.84 -14.88
N ARG A 275 20.86 -10.38 -14.32
CA ARG A 275 19.48 -10.07 -14.73
C ARG A 275 19.08 -8.66 -14.35
N ILE A 276 19.59 -8.18 -13.22
CA ILE A 276 19.38 -6.82 -12.73
C ILE A 276 20.69 -6.07 -12.80
N THR A 277 20.68 -4.93 -13.49
CA THR A 277 21.80 -4.00 -13.57
C THR A 277 21.67 -2.94 -12.49
N GLU A 278 22.73 -2.74 -11.73
CA GLU A 278 22.77 -1.76 -10.63
C GLU A 278 22.99 -0.33 -11.15
N ALA A 279 22.11 0.59 -10.75
CA ALA A 279 22.31 2.03 -10.92
C ALA A 279 22.28 2.72 -9.56
N ALA A 280 23.42 3.28 -9.14
CA ALA A 280 23.56 3.86 -7.81
C ALA A 280 23.16 5.35 -7.76
N CYS A 281 22.81 5.80 -6.57
CA CYS A 281 22.28 7.15 -6.37
C CYS A 281 23.36 8.21 -6.04
N TRP A 282 23.57 9.18 -6.94
CA TRP A 282 24.47 10.33 -6.67
C TRP A 282 23.99 11.21 -5.51
N ALA A 283 22.68 11.30 -5.24
CA ALA A 283 22.19 12.09 -4.11
C ALA A 283 22.72 11.55 -2.78
N HIS A 284 22.83 10.22 -2.62
CA HIS A 284 23.42 9.58 -1.45
C HIS A 284 24.95 9.81 -1.36
N ALA A 285 25.67 9.67 -2.47
CA ALA A 285 27.10 9.96 -2.52
C ALA A 285 27.39 11.44 -2.16
N ARG A 286 26.63 12.37 -2.76
CA ARG A 286 26.70 13.81 -2.49
C ARG A 286 26.38 14.14 -1.03
N ARG A 287 25.33 13.53 -0.45
CA ARG A 287 24.90 13.78 0.94
C ARG A 287 26.03 13.50 1.94
N LYS A 288 26.79 12.42 1.75
CA LYS A 288 27.95 12.11 2.62
C LYS A 288 29.03 13.19 2.59
N ILE A 289 29.31 13.76 1.43
CA ILE A 289 30.29 14.86 1.29
C ILE A 289 29.71 16.16 1.90
N HIS A 290 28.43 16.43 1.63
CA HIS A 290 27.72 17.59 2.16
C HIS A 290 27.66 17.59 3.69
N ASP A 291 27.39 16.45 4.33
CA ASP A 291 27.35 16.34 5.79
C ASP A 291 28.71 16.67 6.43
N VAL A 292 29.81 16.32 5.76
CA VAL A 292 31.16 16.74 6.17
C VAL A 292 31.34 18.25 5.96
N HIS A 293 30.93 18.78 4.80
CA HIS A 293 31.01 20.21 4.50
C HIS A 293 30.27 21.08 5.52
N VAL A 294 29.04 20.72 5.90
CA VAL A 294 28.24 21.47 6.88
C VAL A 294 28.93 21.53 8.26
N ARG A 295 29.62 20.45 8.65
CA ARG A 295 30.34 20.39 9.93
C ARG A 295 31.69 21.09 9.87
N THR A 296 32.39 20.96 8.75
CA THR A 296 33.75 21.46 8.56
C THR A 296 33.97 21.80 7.09
N PRO A 297 33.59 23.03 6.67
CA PRO A 297 33.82 23.49 5.32
C PRO A 297 35.31 23.50 4.98
N SER A 298 35.63 23.12 3.75
CA SER A 298 36.99 23.16 3.21
C SER A 298 36.96 23.28 1.69
N ALA A 299 38.04 23.80 1.10
CA ALA A 299 38.19 23.87 -0.35
C ALA A 299 38.00 22.50 -1.04
N LEU A 300 38.39 21.40 -0.40
CA LEU A 300 38.18 20.05 -0.92
C LEU A 300 36.69 19.67 -0.94
N THR A 301 35.95 19.96 0.13
CA THR A 301 34.50 19.68 0.16
C THR A 301 33.73 20.54 -0.84
N GLU A 302 34.11 21.81 -0.99
CA GLU A 302 33.49 22.74 -1.95
C GLU A 302 33.71 22.29 -3.38
N GLU A 303 34.96 21.96 -3.73
CA GLU A 303 35.31 21.48 -5.07
C GLU A 303 34.61 20.16 -5.40
N ALA A 304 34.52 19.22 -4.45
CA ALA A 304 33.80 17.97 -4.65
C ALA A 304 32.30 18.22 -4.93
N LEU A 305 31.66 19.09 -4.14
CA LEU A 305 30.25 19.44 -4.31
C LEU A 305 30.01 20.20 -5.62
N LYS A 306 30.92 21.08 -6.01
CA LYS A 306 30.88 21.81 -7.29
C LYS A 306 30.92 20.85 -8.48
N ARG A 307 31.88 19.93 -8.52
CA ARG A 307 32.01 18.92 -9.59
C ARG A 307 30.78 18.04 -9.71
N ILE A 308 30.20 17.62 -8.58
CA ILE A 308 28.93 16.88 -8.60
C ILE A 308 27.79 17.78 -9.11
N GLY A 309 27.77 19.06 -8.72
CA GLY A 309 26.81 20.04 -9.20
C GLY A 309 26.83 20.23 -10.73
N GLU A 310 28.01 20.19 -11.34
CA GLU A 310 28.16 20.26 -12.81
C GLU A 310 27.48 19.07 -13.52
N LEU A 311 27.48 17.87 -12.92
CA LEU A 311 26.74 16.72 -13.44
C LEU A 311 25.23 16.98 -13.40
N TYR A 312 24.72 17.49 -12.28
CA TYR A 312 23.30 17.81 -12.12
C TYR A 312 22.84 18.97 -13.00
N ALA A 313 23.73 19.91 -13.35
CA ALA A 313 23.42 20.97 -14.31
C ALA A 313 23.09 20.39 -15.69
N ILE A 314 23.88 19.42 -16.16
CA ILE A 314 23.59 18.70 -17.41
C ILE A 314 22.26 17.93 -17.31
N GLU A 315 22.04 17.21 -16.21
CA GLU A 315 20.79 16.46 -16.01
C GLU A 315 19.54 17.37 -15.98
N ALA A 316 19.68 18.61 -15.52
CA ALA A 316 18.60 19.59 -15.56
C ALA A 316 18.29 20.06 -16.98
N GLU A 317 19.31 20.22 -17.84
CA GLU A 317 19.15 20.63 -19.24
C GLU A 317 18.47 19.54 -20.09
N ILE A 318 18.79 18.27 -19.86
CA ILE A 318 18.30 17.15 -20.69
C ILE A 318 17.00 16.53 -20.19
N ARG A 319 16.44 17.01 -19.06
CA ARG A 319 15.21 16.46 -18.48
C ARG A 319 14.03 16.65 -19.43
N GLY A 320 13.28 15.58 -19.66
CA GLY A 320 12.12 15.55 -20.56
C GLY A 320 12.48 15.28 -22.02
N MET A 321 13.77 15.23 -22.38
CA MET A 321 14.23 14.70 -23.66
C MET A 321 14.07 13.18 -23.71
N THR A 322 14.11 12.59 -24.91
CA THR A 322 14.05 11.13 -25.05
C THR A 322 15.30 10.46 -24.49
N ALA A 323 15.20 9.16 -24.16
CA ALA A 323 16.33 8.39 -23.65
C ALA A 323 17.56 8.46 -24.57
N GLU A 324 17.37 8.43 -25.90
CA GLU A 324 18.45 8.49 -26.88
C GLU A 324 19.17 9.85 -26.86
N GLN A 325 18.41 10.94 -26.77
CA GLN A 325 18.95 12.30 -26.68
C GLN A 325 19.72 12.50 -25.37
N ARG A 326 19.15 12.02 -24.25
CA ARG A 326 19.82 12.05 -22.94
C ARG A 326 21.14 11.29 -22.98
N LEU A 327 21.15 10.09 -23.57
CA LEU A 327 22.35 9.28 -23.70
C LEU A 327 23.42 9.99 -24.53
N ALA A 328 23.05 10.57 -25.68
CA ALA A 328 24.00 11.29 -26.54
C ALA A 328 24.65 12.48 -25.80
N GLU A 329 23.86 13.30 -25.10
CA GLU A 329 24.36 14.43 -24.31
C GLU A 329 25.25 13.97 -23.15
N ARG A 330 24.90 12.86 -22.48
CA ARG A 330 25.70 12.28 -21.39
C ARG A 330 27.05 11.76 -21.89
N GLN A 331 27.09 11.12 -23.04
CA GLN A 331 28.35 10.66 -23.64
C GLN A 331 29.27 11.85 -23.99
N LEU A 332 28.69 12.93 -24.53
CA LEU A 332 29.44 14.12 -24.92
C LEU A 332 29.93 14.95 -23.72
N LYS A 333 29.06 15.22 -22.74
CA LYS A 333 29.31 16.17 -21.65
C LYS A 333 29.58 15.51 -20.30
N THR A 334 28.74 14.54 -19.90
CA THR A 334 28.79 13.94 -18.56
C THR A 334 29.98 13.00 -18.38
N LYS A 335 30.27 12.12 -19.36
CA LYS A 335 31.37 11.15 -19.25
C LYS A 335 32.75 11.78 -19.02
N PRO A 336 33.16 12.85 -19.74
CA PRO A 336 34.41 13.55 -19.45
C PRO A 336 34.48 14.09 -18.01
N LEU A 337 33.38 14.66 -17.50
CA LEU A 337 33.31 15.19 -16.12
C LEU A 337 33.41 14.07 -15.08
N LEU A 338 32.74 12.94 -15.31
CA LEU A 338 32.85 11.76 -14.44
C LEU A 338 34.30 11.26 -14.38
N LYS A 339 34.98 11.10 -15.53
CA LYS A 339 36.38 10.68 -15.57
C LYS A 339 37.31 11.66 -14.83
N SER A 340 37.08 12.96 -15.00
CA SER A 340 37.81 14.01 -14.28
C SER A 340 37.58 13.91 -12.77
N LEU A 341 36.32 13.76 -12.35
CA LEU A 341 35.93 13.62 -10.95
C LEU A 341 36.55 12.36 -10.33
N GLU A 342 36.53 11.22 -11.01
CA GLU A 342 37.14 9.98 -10.51
C GLU A 342 38.63 10.16 -10.24
N SER A 343 39.33 10.71 -11.24
CA SER A 343 40.78 10.91 -11.18
C SER A 343 41.14 11.83 -10.02
N TRP A 344 40.37 12.92 -9.87
CA TRP A 344 40.53 13.88 -8.78
C TRP A 344 40.26 13.25 -7.42
N LEU A 345 39.18 12.48 -7.25
CA LEU A 345 38.87 11.78 -6.00
C LEU A 345 39.99 10.82 -5.61
N ARG A 346 40.48 10.01 -6.57
CA ARG A 346 41.59 9.06 -6.35
C ARG A 346 42.90 9.77 -6.01
N GLU A 347 43.18 10.91 -6.61
CA GLU A 347 44.34 11.75 -6.29
C GLU A 347 44.25 12.25 -4.85
N LYS A 348 43.13 12.87 -4.45
CA LYS A 348 42.96 13.43 -3.10
C LYS A 348 42.95 12.36 -2.01
N MET A 349 42.43 11.17 -2.30
CA MET A 349 42.50 10.02 -1.40
C MET A 349 43.93 9.62 -1.00
N LYS A 350 44.97 9.97 -1.78
CA LYS A 350 46.38 9.72 -1.41
C LYS A 350 46.87 10.64 -0.29
N THR A 351 46.28 11.81 -0.16
CA THR A 351 46.69 12.86 0.80
C THR A 351 45.82 12.89 2.05
N LEU A 352 44.58 12.41 1.95
CA LEU A 352 43.65 12.40 3.08
C LEU A 352 44.02 11.30 4.07
N SER A 353 43.91 11.61 5.36
CA SER A 353 43.97 10.58 6.40
C SER A 353 42.84 9.58 6.21
N ARG A 354 43.17 8.28 6.26
CA ARG A 354 42.22 7.17 6.11
C ARG A 354 41.06 7.22 7.10
N HIS A 355 41.26 7.85 8.25
CA HIS A 355 40.26 7.97 9.30
C HIS A 355 39.38 9.22 9.17
N SER A 356 39.70 10.14 8.26
CA SER A 356 38.89 11.35 8.06
C SER A 356 37.51 11.01 7.48
N GLU A 357 36.48 11.74 7.92
CA GLU A 357 35.12 11.56 7.41
C GLU A 357 35.03 11.87 5.91
N LEU A 358 35.83 12.82 5.40
CA LEU A 358 35.91 13.10 3.98
C LEU A 358 36.49 11.92 3.18
N ALA A 359 37.54 11.27 3.68
CA ALA A 359 38.08 10.07 3.03
C ALA A 359 37.04 8.93 3.01
N LYS A 360 36.25 8.76 4.06
CA LYS A 360 35.13 7.79 4.08
C LYS A 360 34.05 8.14 3.05
N ALA A 361 33.72 9.42 2.88
CA ALA A 361 32.76 9.87 1.88
C ALA A 361 33.27 9.63 0.44
N PHE A 362 34.54 9.93 0.17
CA PHE A 362 35.17 9.65 -1.13
C PHE A 362 35.30 8.16 -1.40
N ALA A 363 35.70 7.37 -0.40
CA ALA A 363 35.75 5.91 -0.51
C ALA A 363 34.37 5.32 -0.82
N TYR A 364 33.29 5.85 -0.23
CA TYR A 364 31.93 5.44 -0.57
C TYR A 364 31.64 5.65 -2.07
N ALA A 365 31.91 6.84 -2.60
CA ALA A 365 31.68 7.11 -4.03
C ALA A 365 32.54 6.20 -4.92
N LEU A 366 33.83 6.04 -4.61
CA LEU A 366 34.75 5.21 -5.39
C LEU A 366 34.41 3.71 -5.34
N ASN A 367 33.90 3.21 -4.21
CA ASN A 367 33.48 1.81 -4.08
C ASN A 367 32.24 1.49 -4.94
N GLN A 368 31.40 2.49 -5.20
CA GLN A 368 30.18 2.37 -6.00
C GLN A 368 30.36 2.94 -7.42
N TRP A 369 31.60 3.24 -7.83
CA TRP A 369 31.85 4.02 -9.03
C TRP A 369 31.25 3.44 -10.32
N PRO A 370 31.33 2.11 -10.58
CA PRO A 370 30.67 1.53 -11.75
C PRO A 370 29.16 1.80 -11.77
N ALA A 371 28.47 1.54 -10.65
CA ALA A 371 27.03 1.77 -10.54
C ALA A 371 26.65 3.26 -10.55
N LEU A 372 27.48 4.14 -9.97
CA LEU A 372 27.27 5.60 -9.99
C LEU A 372 27.46 6.20 -11.38
N THR A 373 28.21 5.55 -12.26
CA THR A 373 28.47 6.06 -13.63
C THR A 373 27.59 5.39 -14.68
N TYR A 374 26.89 4.31 -14.34
CA TYR A 374 26.02 3.56 -15.25
C TYR A 374 24.96 4.43 -15.94
N TYR A 375 24.39 5.43 -15.25
CA TYR A 375 23.40 6.33 -15.87
C TYR A 375 23.93 7.12 -17.08
N ALA A 376 25.26 7.28 -17.21
CA ALA A 376 25.85 7.91 -18.38
C ALA A 376 25.85 7.00 -19.62
N ASP A 377 25.64 5.69 -19.43
CA ASP A 377 25.59 4.66 -20.46
C ASP A 377 24.17 4.16 -20.77
N ASP A 378 23.17 4.61 -20.01
CA ASP A 378 21.76 4.26 -20.22
C ASP A 378 20.88 5.53 -20.19
N GLY A 379 20.10 5.75 -21.24
CA GLY A 379 19.25 6.95 -21.39
C GLY A 379 18.01 6.99 -20.49
N TRP A 380 17.57 5.85 -19.97
CA TRP A 380 16.42 5.72 -19.08
C TRP A 380 16.80 5.93 -17.62
N ALA A 381 18.00 5.47 -17.25
CA ALA A 381 18.56 5.63 -15.91
C ALA A 381 18.64 7.12 -15.50
N GLU A 382 18.41 7.37 -14.21
CA GLU A 382 18.56 8.70 -13.62
C GLU A 382 19.93 8.83 -12.96
N ALA A 383 20.38 10.05 -12.65
CA ALA A 383 21.59 10.22 -11.84
C ALA A 383 21.35 9.89 -10.36
N ASP A 384 20.10 9.89 -9.89
CA ASP A 384 19.74 9.67 -8.50
C ASP A 384 18.44 8.86 -8.32
N ASN A 385 18.16 8.49 -7.07
CA ASN A 385 17.00 7.71 -6.68
C ASN A 385 15.95 8.56 -5.94
N ASN A 386 15.94 9.89 -6.16
CA ASN A 386 15.04 10.80 -5.44
C ASN A 386 13.56 10.52 -5.75
N ILE A 387 13.25 9.86 -6.87
CA ILE A 387 11.89 9.44 -7.22
C ILE A 387 11.32 8.49 -6.14
N ALA A 388 12.07 7.47 -5.73
CA ALA A 388 11.67 6.58 -4.63
C ALA A 388 11.68 7.29 -3.26
N GLU A 389 12.70 8.11 -2.97
CA GLU A 389 12.75 8.89 -1.73
C GLU A 389 11.52 9.82 -1.58
N ASN A 390 11.09 10.45 -2.68
CA ASN A 390 9.93 11.33 -2.72
C ASN A 390 8.62 10.56 -2.53
N ALA A 391 8.50 9.37 -3.13
CA ALA A 391 7.38 8.45 -2.90
C ALA A 391 7.22 8.13 -1.40
N LEU A 392 8.30 7.84 -0.68
CA LEU A 392 8.28 7.54 0.75
C LEU A 392 7.96 8.75 1.65
N ARG A 393 7.91 9.98 1.11
CA ARG A 393 7.51 11.15 1.91
C ARG A 393 6.08 11.05 2.41
N MET A 394 5.17 10.43 1.64
CA MET A 394 3.79 10.23 2.09
C MET A 394 3.73 9.38 3.37
N VAL A 395 4.53 8.32 3.44
CA VAL A 395 4.63 7.48 4.65
C VAL A 395 5.26 8.27 5.79
N SER A 396 6.27 9.09 5.50
CA SER A 396 6.96 9.92 6.49
C SER A 396 6.05 10.98 7.12
N LEU A 397 5.15 11.59 6.35
CA LEU A 397 4.11 12.48 6.86
C LEU A 397 3.12 11.72 7.74
N GLY A 398 2.71 10.52 7.31
CA GLY A 398 1.85 9.63 8.06
C GLY A 398 2.37 9.27 9.45
N ARG A 399 3.66 8.92 9.56
CA ARG A 399 4.32 8.54 10.83
C ARG A 399 4.26 9.62 11.92
N LYS A 400 3.99 10.88 11.58
CA LYS A 400 3.75 11.95 12.57
C LYS A 400 2.36 11.86 13.22
N ASN A 401 1.43 11.13 12.60
CA ASN A 401 0.02 11.03 13.00
C ASN A 401 -0.36 9.67 13.61
N TYR A 402 0.43 8.62 13.37
CA TYR A 402 0.23 7.30 13.96
C TYR A 402 1.53 6.74 14.53
N LEU A 403 1.43 6.00 15.63
CA LEU A 403 2.58 5.54 16.41
C LEU A 403 3.18 4.21 15.91
N PHE A 404 2.35 3.30 15.41
CA PHE A 404 2.76 1.95 14.97
C PHE A 404 1.66 1.23 14.17
N PHE A 405 2.08 0.21 13.42
CA PHE A 405 1.18 -0.85 12.97
C PHE A 405 0.87 -1.81 14.12
N GLY A 406 -0.39 -2.27 14.21
CA GLY A 406 -0.83 -3.15 15.30
C GLY A 406 -0.30 -4.59 15.22
N SER A 407 0.13 -5.02 14.03
CA SER A 407 0.71 -6.33 13.73
C SER A 407 1.41 -6.27 12.37
N ASP A 408 2.16 -7.32 12.00
CA ASP A 408 2.73 -7.48 10.66
C ASP A 408 1.65 -7.40 9.57
N HIS A 409 0.53 -8.08 9.79
CA HIS A 409 -0.61 -8.03 8.89
C HIS A 409 -1.23 -6.63 8.77
N GLY A 410 -1.16 -5.82 9.83
CA GLY A 410 -1.52 -4.41 9.75
C GLY A 410 -0.55 -3.59 8.89
N GLY A 411 0.72 -4.00 8.81
CA GLY A 411 1.72 -3.46 7.90
C GLY A 411 1.47 -3.84 6.44
N GLU A 412 1.14 -5.11 6.17
CA GLU A 412 0.75 -5.59 4.83
C GLU A 412 -0.43 -4.79 4.26
N ARG A 413 -1.50 -4.63 5.05
CA ARG A 413 -2.66 -3.78 4.68
C ARG A 413 -2.35 -2.28 4.61
N GLY A 414 -1.20 -1.88 5.16
CA GLY A 414 -0.72 -0.51 5.06
C GLY A 414 0.11 -0.25 3.82
N ALA A 415 0.62 -1.32 3.18
CA ALA A 415 1.34 -1.28 1.92
C ALA A 415 0.37 -1.29 0.72
N LEU A 416 -0.72 -2.06 0.81
CA LEU A 416 -1.84 -2.01 -0.13
C LEU A 416 -2.61 -0.69 0.03
#